data_AF-A0A478FUB6-F1
#
_entry.id   AF-A0A478FUB6-F1
#
_cell.length_a   1.000
_cell.length_b   1.000
_cell.length_c   1.000
_cell.angle_alpha   90.00
_cell.angle_beta   90.00
_cell.angle_gamma   90.00
#
_symmetry.space_group_name_H-M   'P 1'
#
loop_
_entity.id
_entity.type
_entity.pdbx_description
1 polymer ?
#
loop_
_entity_poly.entity_id
_entity_poly.type
_entity_poly.pdbx_seq_one_letter_code
_entity_poly.pdbx_strand_id
1 'polypeptide(L)'
;KAETYENLEKDEQSKWQDRWATMYSKRSEIKSKRFSFLVKEDFLKTKPTSEDDAKTAVKALNQDNPQEFIKNFYKECKDISQLIFGKISHPNHWKKIVKKFLEDVNNNTEEKEARYFRDAWVACSNSEKDDDIDPSWPYQNLINTKKSEWKNTK
;
A
#
# COMPACT_ATOMS: atom_id res chain seq x y z
N LYS A 1 -2.96 -16.26 7.10
CA LYS A 1 -3.80 -15.25 6.40
C LYS A 1 -4.35 -15.89 5.12
N ALA A 2 -5.58 -15.54 4.72
CA ALA A 2 -6.28 -16.11 3.57
C ALA A 2 -5.46 -16.03 2.27
N GLU A 3 -5.78 -16.90 1.30
CA GLU A 3 -5.04 -16.93 0.03
C GLU A 3 -5.33 -15.69 -0.83
N THR A 4 -6.60 -15.34 -0.94
CA THR A 4 -7.13 -14.23 -1.71
C THR A 4 -8.05 -13.37 -0.85
N TYR A 5 -8.45 -12.21 -1.37
CA TYR A 5 -9.35 -11.30 -0.66
C TYR A 5 -10.72 -11.94 -0.41
N GLU A 6 -11.22 -12.70 -1.38
CA GLU A 6 -12.53 -13.35 -1.33
C GLU A 6 -12.60 -14.45 -0.28
N ASN A 7 -11.45 -15.03 0.08
CA ASN A 7 -11.33 -16.07 1.09
C ASN A 7 -11.24 -15.50 2.53
N LEU A 8 -11.28 -14.17 2.68
CA LEU A 8 -11.34 -13.51 3.98
C LEU A 8 -12.75 -13.58 4.58
N GLU A 9 -12.83 -13.55 5.91
CA GLU A 9 -14.10 -13.32 6.61
C GLU A 9 -14.66 -11.93 6.28
N LYS A 10 -15.99 -11.75 6.36
CA LYS A 10 -16.66 -10.51 5.93
C LYS A 10 -16.18 -9.28 6.70
N ASP A 11 -15.84 -9.42 7.97
CA ASP A 11 -15.29 -8.34 8.78
C ASP A 11 -13.87 -7.96 8.32
N GLU A 12 -13.03 -8.93 7.98
CA GLU A 12 -11.71 -8.72 7.40
C GLU A 12 -11.81 -8.06 6.02
N GLN A 13 -12.75 -8.51 5.18
CA GLN A 13 -13.04 -7.88 3.88
C GLN A 13 -13.41 -6.41 4.04
N SER A 14 -14.25 -6.07 5.01
CA SER A 14 -14.63 -4.69 5.32
C SER A 14 -13.44 -3.86 5.80
N LYS A 15 -12.58 -4.40 6.67
CA LYS A 15 -11.37 -3.70 7.15
C LYS A 15 -10.43 -3.37 5.99
N TRP A 16 -10.29 -4.27 5.01
CA TRP A 16 -9.48 -4.00 3.82
C TRP A 16 -10.10 -2.96 2.89
N GLN A 17 -11.43 -2.96 2.75
CA GLN A 17 -12.15 -1.90 2.01
C GLN A 17 -11.90 -0.54 2.65
N ASP A 18 -12.00 -0.45 3.98
CA ASP A 18 -11.75 0.80 4.70
C ASP A 18 -10.31 1.27 4.52
N ARG A 19 -9.33 0.36 4.62
CA ARG A 19 -7.91 0.68 4.39
C ARG A 19 -7.65 1.22 2.99
N TRP A 20 -8.21 0.57 1.97
CA TRP A 20 -8.08 1.06 0.59
C TRP A 20 -8.74 2.42 0.44
N ALA A 21 -9.92 2.63 1.01
CA ALA A 21 -10.64 3.90 0.97
C ALA A 21 -9.85 5.04 1.64
N THR A 22 -9.22 4.77 2.79
CA THR A 22 -8.34 5.72 3.48
C THR A 22 -7.10 6.04 2.65
N MET A 23 -6.48 5.04 1.99
CA MET A 23 -5.38 5.31 1.06
C MET A 23 -5.82 6.11 -0.16
N TYR A 24 -7.02 5.85 -0.67
CA TYR A 24 -7.58 6.56 -1.80
C TYR A 24 -7.91 8.03 -1.49
N SER A 25 -8.45 8.31 -0.29
CA SER A 25 -8.71 9.68 0.17
C SER A 25 -7.41 10.47 0.34
N LYS A 26 -6.36 9.81 0.82
CA LYS A 26 -5.00 10.37 0.99
C LYS A 26 -4.08 10.13 -0.22
N ARG A 27 -4.63 9.80 -1.39
CA ARG A 27 -3.80 9.42 -2.56
C ARG A 27 -2.82 10.51 -3.01
N SER A 28 -3.12 11.77 -2.72
CA SER A 28 -2.21 12.88 -2.98
C SER A 28 -0.94 12.83 -2.12
N GLU A 29 -0.89 12.01 -1.08
CA GLU A 29 0.27 11.84 -0.21
C GLU A 29 1.14 10.64 -0.60
N ILE A 30 0.69 9.83 -1.56
CA ILE A 30 1.41 8.65 -2.04
C ILE A 30 2.72 9.09 -2.73
N LYS A 31 3.81 8.42 -2.35
CA LYS A 31 5.17 8.76 -2.79
C LYS A 31 5.72 7.77 -3.81
N SER A 32 5.11 6.59 -3.91
CA SER A 32 5.51 5.49 -4.76
C SER A 32 4.57 5.30 -5.95
N LYS A 33 5.19 5.06 -7.11
CA LYS A 33 4.47 4.78 -8.35
C LYS A 33 3.62 3.51 -8.27
N ARG A 34 4.09 2.49 -7.55
CA ARG A 34 3.37 1.21 -7.40
C ARG A 34 2.04 1.41 -6.67
N PHE A 35 2.04 2.12 -5.54
CA PHE A 35 0.81 2.38 -4.81
C PHE A 35 -0.10 3.38 -5.54
N SER A 36 0.44 4.35 -6.30
CA SER A 36 -0.42 5.23 -7.11
C SER A 36 -1.21 4.46 -8.17
N PHE A 37 -0.65 3.36 -8.70
CA PHE A 37 -1.39 2.45 -9.58
C PHE A 37 -2.41 1.56 -8.88
N LEU A 38 -2.21 1.23 -7.60
CA LEU A 38 -3.17 0.45 -6.81
C LEU A 38 -4.38 1.27 -6.37
N VAL A 39 -4.28 2.60 -6.38
CA VAL A 39 -5.36 3.55 -6.01
C VAL A 39 -5.58 4.65 -7.07
N LYS A 40 -5.64 4.26 -8.34
CA LYS A 40 -5.89 5.21 -9.46
C LYS A 40 -7.20 5.97 -9.32
N GLU A 41 -7.20 7.23 -9.74
CA GLU A 41 -8.33 8.17 -9.61
C GLU A 41 -9.61 7.75 -10.33
N ASP A 42 -9.53 6.84 -11.30
CA ASP A 42 -10.66 6.38 -12.11
C ASP A 42 -11.42 5.21 -11.48
N PHE A 43 -10.94 4.64 -10.37
CA PHE A 43 -11.65 3.57 -9.67
C PHE A 43 -12.96 4.04 -9.02
N LEU A 44 -13.00 5.27 -8.50
CA LEU A 44 -14.24 5.90 -8.04
C LEU A 44 -14.71 6.91 -9.10
N LYS A 45 -15.92 6.70 -9.63
CA LYS A 45 -16.54 7.58 -10.65
C LYS A 45 -16.59 9.04 -10.21
N THR A 46 -16.73 9.27 -8.90
CA THR A 46 -16.70 10.59 -8.29
C THR A 46 -15.53 10.67 -7.32
N LYS A 47 -14.81 11.80 -7.37
CA LYS A 47 -13.75 12.08 -6.40
C LYS A 47 -14.41 12.34 -5.04
N PRO A 48 -14.16 11.49 -4.02
CA PRO A 48 -14.67 11.72 -2.67
C PRO A 48 -14.03 12.97 -2.08
N THR A 49 -14.80 13.70 -1.30
CA THR A 49 -14.39 14.93 -0.62
C THR A 49 -13.88 14.69 0.79
N SER A 50 -14.20 13.52 1.36
CA SER A 50 -13.75 13.08 2.68
C SER A 50 -13.37 11.60 2.69
N GLU A 51 -12.76 11.14 3.79
CA GLU A 51 -12.49 9.71 4.00
C GLU A 51 -13.79 8.90 4.11
N ASP A 52 -14.82 9.44 4.75
CA ASP A 52 -16.12 8.77 4.90
C ASP A 52 -16.85 8.62 3.55
N ASP A 53 -16.73 9.62 2.67
CA ASP A 53 -17.24 9.52 1.30
C ASP A 53 -16.52 8.41 0.53
N ALA A 54 -15.19 8.30 0.70
CA ALA A 54 -14.40 7.26 0.07
C ALA A 54 -14.82 5.87 0.56
N LYS A 55 -15.00 5.69 1.88
CA LYS A 55 -15.45 4.42 2.47
C LYS A 55 -16.83 4.01 1.95
N THR A 56 -17.75 4.97 1.92
CA THR A 56 -19.12 4.76 1.41
C THR A 56 -19.10 4.33 -0.05
N ALA A 57 -18.34 5.02 -0.90
CA ALA A 57 -18.22 4.71 -2.32
C ALA A 57 -17.60 3.33 -2.56
N VAL A 58 -16.54 2.98 -1.83
CA VAL A 58 -15.86 1.68 -1.94
C VAL A 58 -16.77 0.53 -1.49
N LYS A 59 -17.51 0.73 -0.39
CA LYS A 59 -18.46 -0.27 0.11
C LYS A 59 -19.59 -0.52 -0.91
N ALA A 60 -20.12 0.54 -1.51
CA ALA A 60 -21.14 0.42 -2.56
C ALA A 60 -20.60 -0.33 -3.79
N LEU A 61 -19.36 -0.07 -4.22
CA LEU A 61 -18.75 -0.75 -5.36
C LEU A 61 -18.44 -2.23 -5.11
N ASN A 62 -18.18 -2.60 -3.86
CA ASN A 62 -17.84 -3.98 -3.47
C ASN A 62 -19.03 -4.77 -2.89
N GLN A 63 -20.24 -4.19 -2.93
CA GLN A 63 -21.43 -4.80 -2.30
C GLN A 63 -21.84 -6.11 -2.96
N ASP A 64 -21.80 -6.19 -4.29
CA ASP A 64 -22.23 -7.37 -5.05
C ASP A 64 -21.07 -8.31 -5.37
N ASN A 65 -19.93 -7.76 -5.78
CA ASN A 65 -18.72 -8.52 -6.09
C ASN A 65 -17.47 -7.71 -5.73
N PRO A 66 -16.45 -8.33 -5.12
CA PRO A 66 -15.17 -7.68 -4.91
C PRO A 66 -14.57 -7.20 -6.22
N GLN A 67 -14.27 -5.92 -6.28
CA GLN A 67 -13.67 -5.29 -7.45
C GLN A 67 -12.20 -5.69 -7.59
N GLU A 68 -11.66 -5.66 -8.80
CA GLU A 68 -10.28 -6.09 -9.05
C GLU A 68 -9.26 -5.25 -8.28
N PHE A 69 -9.54 -3.95 -8.08
CA PHE A 69 -8.65 -3.05 -7.33
C PHE A 69 -8.43 -3.53 -5.88
N ILE A 70 -9.47 -4.01 -5.19
CA ILE A 70 -9.34 -4.41 -3.78
C ILE A 70 -8.59 -5.73 -3.67
N LYS A 71 -8.76 -6.63 -4.65
CA LYS A 71 -8.00 -7.87 -4.76
C LYS A 71 -6.52 -7.60 -4.96
N ASN A 72 -6.20 -6.68 -5.88
CA ASN A 72 -4.82 -6.29 -6.17
C ASN A 72 -4.15 -5.60 -4.97
N PHE A 73 -4.87 -4.72 -4.28
CA PHE A 73 -4.38 -4.08 -3.07
C PHE A 73 -4.14 -5.08 -1.93
N TYR A 74 -5.08 -5.97 -1.67
CA TYR A 74 -4.93 -7.03 -0.69
C TYR A 74 -3.73 -7.93 -1.00
N LYS A 75 -3.61 -8.35 -2.26
CA LYS A 75 -2.50 -9.20 -2.72
C LYS A 75 -1.16 -8.51 -2.52
N GLU A 76 -1.03 -7.24 -2.91
CA GLU A 76 0.20 -6.46 -2.69
C GLU A 76 0.57 -6.45 -1.19
N CYS A 77 -0.37 -6.08 -0.32
CA CYS A 77 -0.10 -6.02 1.12
C CYS A 77 0.20 -7.38 1.74
N LYS A 78 -0.47 -8.44 1.26
CA LYS A 78 -0.19 -9.80 1.68
C LYS A 78 1.21 -10.23 1.27
N ASP A 79 1.58 -10.04 0.00
CA ASP A 79 2.88 -10.40 -0.53
C ASP A 79 3.98 -9.69 0.27
N ILE A 80 3.84 -8.37 0.48
CA ILE A 80 4.74 -7.59 1.34
C ILE A 80 4.84 -8.18 2.75
N SER A 81 3.70 -8.51 3.37
CA SER A 81 3.68 -9.06 4.73
C SER A 81 4.35 -10.43 4.82
N GLN A 82 4.13 -11.32 3.84
CA GLN A 82 4.77 -12.63 3.78
C GLN A 82 6.27 -12.52 3.54
N LEU A 83 6.68 -11.49 2.80
CA LEU A 83 8.08 -11.21 2.57
C LEU A 83 8.67 -10.67 3.87
N ILE A 84 8.30 -9.48 4.33
CA ILE A 84 8.93 -8.77 5.46
C ILE A 84 8.81 -9.54 6.79
N PHE A 85 7.62 -10.07 7.11
CA PHE A 85 7.42 -10.78 8.38
C PHE A 85 7.76 -12.28 8.29
N GLY A 86 7.88 -12.85 7.09
CA GLY A 86 8.10 -14.29 6.90
C GLY A 86 9.57 -14.72 6.82
N LYS A 87 10.52 -13.80 6.58
CA LYS A 87 11.95 -14.15 6.45
C LYS A 87 12.87 -13.13 7.13
N ILE A 88 13.50 -13.55 8.21
CA ILE A 88 14.55 -12.88 8.98
C ILE A 88 15.49 -11.98 8.14
N SER A 89 15.35 -10.67 8.37
CA SER A 89 16.37 -9.62 8.60
C SER A 89 17.62 -9.47 7.72
N HIS A 90 17.79 -10.11 6.56
CA HIS A 90 18.94 -9.79 5.70
C HIS A 90 18.65 -8.61 4.74
N PRO A 91 19.40 -7.48 4.78
CA PRO A 91 19.17 -6.31 3.92
C PRO A 91 19.18 -6.63 2.42
N ASN A 92 19.97 -7.65 2.03
CA ASN A 92 20.08 -8.13 0.66
C ASN A 92 18.85 -8.92 0.19
N HIS A 93 18.01 -9.38 1.11
CA HIS A 93 16.80 -10.14 0.79
C HIS A 93 15.72 -9.21 0.23
N TRP A 94 15.40 -8.12 0.94
CA TRP A 94 14.39 -7.15 0.51
C TRP A 94 14.80 -6.39 -0.75
N LYS A 95 16.08 -6.01 -0.88
CA LYS A 95 16.61 -5.37 -2.11
C LYS A 95 16.40 -6.21 -3.38
N LYS A 96 16.46 -7.54 -3.29
CA LYS A 96 16.20 -8.43 -4.43
C LYS A 96 14.70 -8.63 -4.68
N ILE A 97 13.91 -8.59 -3.62
CA ILE A 97 12.48 -8.86 -3.67
C ILE A 97 11.68 -7.63 -4.11
N VAL A 98 12.04 -6.44 -3.62
CA VAL A 98 11.35 -5.18 -3.96
C VAL A 98 11.40 -4.90 -5.46
N LYS A 99 12.48 -5.33 -6.13
CA LYS A 99 12.61 -5.31 -7.58
C LYS A 99 11.48 -6.06 -8.31
N LYS A 100 10.81 -7.03 -7.67
CA LYS A 100 9.66 -7.73 -8.26
C LYS A 100 8.38 -6.89 -8.24
N PHE A 101 8.28 -5.91 -7.35
CA PHE A 101 7.11 -5.04 -7.20
C PHE A 101 7.26 -3.72 -7.96
N LEU A 102 8.50 -3.37 -8.32
CA LEU A 102 8.82 -2.13 -9.01
C LEU A 102 8.94 -2.38 -10.51
N GLU A 103 8.24 -1.56 -11.30
CA GLU A 103 8.07 -1.74 -12.75
C GLU A 103 9.36 -1.62 -13.57
N ASP A 104 10.46 -1.12 -12.99
CA ASP A 104 11.74 -0.97 -13.68
C ASP A 104 12.91 -1.39 -12.77
N VAL A 105 13.32 -2.63 -12.93
CA VAL A 105 14.42 -3.27 -12.18
C VAL A 105 15.78 -2.61 -12.49
N ASN A 106 15.92 -2.01 -13.67
CA ASN A 106 17.18 -1.48 -14.19
C ASN A 106 17.45 -0.04 -13.71
N ASN A 107 16.41 0.73 -13.39
CA ASN A 107 16.51 2.09 -12.85
C ASN A 107 16.07 2.21 -11.39
N ASN A 108 16.19 1.12 -10.62
CA ASN A 108 15.72 1.10 -9.25
C ASN A 108 16.72 1.77 -8.31
N THR A 109 16.36 2.94 -7.78
CA THR A 109 17.17 3.69 -6.81
C THR A 109 16.73 3.37 -5.39
N GLU A 110 17.65 3.54 -4.44
CA GLU A 110 17.36 3.39 -3.02
C GLU A 110 16.17 4.26 -2.56
N GLU A 111 16.02 5.45 -3.17
CA GLU A 111 14.88 6.33 -2.95
C GLU A 111 13.54 5.73 -3.44
N LYS A 112 13.51 5.11 -4.62
CA LYS A 112 12.28 4.46 -5.13
C LYS A 112 11.85 3.32 -4.23
N GLU A 113 12.80 2.52 -3.78
CA GLU A 113 12.56 1.43 -2.83
C GLU A 113 12.04 1.99 -1.49
N ALA A 114 12.66 3.03 -0.95
CA ALA A 114 12.23 3.65 0.30
C ALA A 114 10.83 4.27 0.21
N ARG A 115 10.50 4.94 -0.91
CA ARG A 115 9.14 5.45 -1.18
C ARG A 115 8.11 4.33 -1.19
N TYR A 116 8.43 3.20 -1.84
CA TYR A 116 7.56 2.02 -1.85
C TYR A 116 7.35 1.46 -0.44
N PHE A 117 8.42 1.27 0.33
CA PHE A 117 8.32 0.75 1.68
C PHE A 117 7.60 1.71 2.64
N ARG A 118 7.70 3.03 2.43
CA ARG A 118 6.88 4.02 3.16
C ARG A 118 5.40 3.79 2.89
N ASP A 119 4.98 3.76 1.63
CA ASP A 119 3.55 3.62 1.30
C ASP A 119 3.03 2.24 1.68
N ALA A 120 3.86 1.20 1.56
CA ALA A 120 3.55 -0.14 2.05
C ALA A 120 3.34 -0.17 3.57
N TRP A 121 4.13 0.57 4.35
CA TRP A 121 3.90 0.69 5.78
C TRP A 121 2.53 1.31 6.06
N VAL A 122 2.26 2.48 5.46
CA VAL A 122 1.02 3.22 5.68
C VAL A 122 -0.21 2.42 5.23
N ALA A 123 -0.12 1.70 4.11
CA ALA A 123 -1.24 0.96 3.53
C ALA A 123 -1.47 -0.42 4.17
N CYS A 124 -0.39 -1.13 4.48
CA CYS A 124 -0.43 -2.57 4.77
C CYS A 124 -0.13 -2.91 6.24
N SER A 125 0.47 -2.01 7.00
CA SER A 125 0.71 -2.21 8.44
C SER A 125 -0.52 -1.85 9.26
N ASN A 126 -0.53 -2.17 10.55
CA ASN A 126 -1.60 -1.69 11.45
C ASN A 126 -1.46 -0.20 11.80
N SER A 127 -0.37 0.45 11.38
CA SER A 127 -0.14 1.87 11.54
C SER A 127 -0.52 2.61 10.25
N GLU A 128 -1.46 3.53 10.35
CA GLU A 128 -1.87 4.42 9.24
C GLU A 128 -0.95 5.65 9.10
N LYS A 129 0.17 5.68 9.82
CA LYS A 129 1.06 6.84 9.91
C LYS A 129 2.49 6.45 9.60
N ASP A 130 3.18 7.34 8.91
CA ASP A 130 4.60 7.17 8.57
C ASP A 130 5.54 7.81 9.61
N ASP A 131 5.01 8.32 10.73
CA ASP A 131 5.77 8.89 11.84
C ASP A 131 6.26 7.82 12.84
N ASP A 132 5.67 6.64 12.81
CA ASP A 132 5.96 5.55 13.73
C ASP A 132 6.24 4.26 12.94
N ILE A 133 7.23 4.33 12.06
CA ILE A 133 7.71 3.18 11.29
C ILE A 133 8.63 2.35 12.18
N ASP A 134 8.31 1.06 12.32
CA ASP A 134 9.10 0.08 13.09
C ASP A 134 10.58 0.14 12.68
N PRO A 135 11.54 0.24 13.61
CA PRO A 135 12.98 0.31 13.30
C PRO A 135 13.51 -0.85 12.45
N SER A 136 12.85 -2.02 12.49
CA SER A 136 13.18 -3.18 11.66
C SER A 136 12.62 -3.10 10.23
N TRP A 137 11.78 -2.11 9.94
CA TRP A 137 11.18 -1.92 8.63
C TRP A 137 12.25 -1.54 7.58
N PRO A 138 12.17 -2.08 6.35
CA PRO A 138 13.12 -1.74 5.31
C PRO A 138 13.17 -0.23 5.04
N TYR A 139 14.39 0.30 4.93
CA TYR A 139 14.65 1.72 4.67
C TYR A 139 14.13 2.71 5.72
N GLN A 140 13.78 2.26 6.94
CA GLN A 140 13.21 3.12 7.98
C GLN A 140 14.01 4.42 8.19
N ASN A 141 15.33 4.34 8.36
CA ASN A 141 16.18 5.52 8.51
C ASN A 141 16.08 6.49 7.33
N LEU A 142 16.07 5.97 6.11
CA LEU A 142 15.99 6.79 4.89
C LEU A 142 14.60 7.43 4.75
N ILE A 143 13.54 6.70 5.10
CA ILE A 143 12.18 7.21 5.12
C ILE A 143 12.07 8.36 6.12
N ASN A 144 12.50 8.17 7.37
CA ASN A 144 12.39 9.19 8.40
C ASN A 144 13.19 10.46 8.08
N THR A 145 14.34 10.31 7.44
CA THR A 145 15.21 11.45 7.11
C THR A 145 14.79 12.19 5.84
N LYS A 146 14.17 11.52 4.85
CA LYS A 146 13.89 12.12 3.54
C LYS A 146 12.43 12.20 3.12
N LYS A 147 11.47 11.64 3.87
CA LYS A 147 10.05 11.60 3.46
C LYS A 147 9.46 12.98 3.15
N SER A 148 9.92 14.02 3.82
CA SER A 148 9.52 15.42 3.61
C SER A 148 10.05 16.02 2.29
N GLU A 149 11.17 15.51 1.78
CA GLU A 149 11.79 15.96 0.53
C GLU A 149 11.15 15.31 -0.71
N TRP A 150 10.45 14.19 -0.53
CA TRP A 150 9.85 13.44 -1.62
C TRP A 150 8.61 14.12 -2.19
N LYS A 151 8.75 14.60 -3.42
CA LYS A 151 7.60 15.01 -4.24
C LYS A 151 6.73 13.80 -4.58
N ASN A 152 5.42 14.01 -4.61
CA ASN A 152 4.46 12.98 -4.99
C ASN A 152 4.74 12.53 -6.42
N THR A 153 4.75 11.22 -6.64
CA THR A 153 4.85 10.65 -7.99
C THR A 153 3.47 10.72 -8.63
N LYS A 154 3.32 11.63 -9.60
CA LYS A 154 2.16 11.65 -10.51
C LYS A 154 2.28 10.54 -11.54
#